data_AF-A0A6B0GE14-F1
#
_entry.id   AF-A0A6B0GE14-F1
#
_cell.length_a   1.000
_cell.length_b   1.000
_cell.length_c   1.000
_cell.angle_alpha   90.00
_cell.angle_beta   90.00
_cell.angle_gamma   90.00
#
_symmetry.space_group_name_H-M   'P 1'
#
loop_
_entity.id
_entity.type
_entity.pdbx_description
1 polymer ?
#
loop_
_entity_poly.entity_id
_entity_poly.type
_entity_poly.pdbx_seq_one_letter_code
_entity_poly.pdbx_strand_id
1 'polypeptide(L)'
;MALLEYIANGLVFSSIIVLASVGLSLVYSIADFANFAHGDTMTVGAYAALVAFGVIGGLGAEILGLPLGFFVALAVGIVVAAVVAILTHKLVYEPLDIDSIGLLITSIGVAFVYRAVIQLGFGAQVTEFDIQVLRPIDALLPLGVRMTLHDVAILVSAVVLVTALHVLLQYTDLGRKMRATADNPDLARVSGIRTDRIKLWTWLIGAGLAGAGGGFLGLYSSVSPRMGFNILLVVFAAVILGGIGSIYGAMLGGFLIGMIDQLTPLLTDVGIPIGTEYSYAIAFVIMVAVLLVRPNGIASEVGS
;
A
#
# COMPACT_ATOMS: atom_id res chain seq x y z
N MET A 1 -27.86 1.85 -11.78
CA MET A 1 -27.70 1.73 -10.31
C MET A 1 -26.36 1.10 -9.94
N ALA A 2 -25.88 0.07 -10.66
CA ALA A 2 -24.58 -0.55 -10.38
C ALA A 2 -23.35 0.38 -10.49
N LEU A 3 -23.35 1.38 -11.38
CA LEU A 3 -22.20 2.28 -11.55
C LEU A 3 -21.81 3.03 -10.27
N LEU A 4 -22.79 3.58 -9.53
CA LEU A 4 -22.50 4.32 -8.29
C LEU A 4 -21.92 3.40 -7.21
N GLU A 5 -22.38 2.14 -7.15
CA GLU A 5 -21.86 1.13 -6.24
C GLU A 5 -20.40 0.79 -6.57
N TYR A 6 -20.07 0.53 -7.85
CA TYR A 6 -18.69 0.27 -8.26
C TYR A 6 -17.76 1.47 -8.03
N ILE A 7 -18.24 2.70 -8.23
CA ILE A 7 -17.46 3.90 -7.90
C ILE A 7 -17.22 3.95 -6.38
N ALA A 8 -18.23 3.70 -5.55
CA ALA A 8 -18.08 3.72 -4.10
C ALA A 8 -17.09 2.65 -3.61
N ASN A 9 -17.21 1.40 -4.06
CA ASN A 9 -16.27 0.33 -3.75
C ASN A 9 -14.86 0.64 -4.26
N GLY A 10 -14.80 1.21 -5.47
CA GLY A 10 -13.60 1.79 -6.03
C GLY A 10 -12.91 2.75 -5.08
N LEU A 11 -13.63 3.72 -4.49
CA LEU A 11 -13.01 4.75 -3.66
C LEU A 11 -12.33 4.13 -2.43
N VAL A 12 -12.94 3.10 -1.86
CA VAL A 12 -12.40 2.34 -0.72
C VAL A 12 -11.15 1.57 -1.16
N PHE A 13 -11.26 0.79 -2.23
CA PHE A 13 -10.14 -0.03 -2.70
C PHE A 13 -8.96 0.83 -3.17
N SER A 14 -9.23 1.90 -3.92
CA SER A 14 -8.23 2.91 -4.32
C SER A 14 -7.53 3.53 -3.11
N SER A 15 -8.23 3.79 -2.00
CA SER A 15 -7.61 4.32 -0.78
C SER A 15 -6.55 3.37 -0.22
N ILE A 16 -6.81 2.06 -0.26
CA ILE A 16 -5.88 1.00 0.14
C ILE A 16 -4.67 0.95 -0.81
N ILE A 17 -4.93 0.93 -2.12
CA ILE A 17 -3.88 0.86 -3.15
C ILE A 17 -3.01 2.13 -3.13
N VAL A 18 -3.56 3.31 -2.86
CA VAL A 18 -2.80 4.55 -2.67
C VAL A 18 -1.80 4.41 -1.54
N LEU A 19 -2.21 3.94 -0.35
CA LEU A 19 -1.28 3.76 0.78
C LEU A 19 -0.14 2.80 0.43
N ALA A 20 -0.46 1.68 -0.21
CA ALA A 20 0.50 0.69 -0.66
C ALA A 20 1.49 1.27 -1.69
N SER A 21 0.97 1.98 -2.70
CA SER A 21 1.74 2.51 -3.83
C SER A 21 2.65 3.65 -3.41
N VAL A 22 2.16 4.54 -2.56
CA VAL A 22 2.95 5.63 -1.97
C VAL A 22 4.08 5.08 -1.12
N GLY A 23 3.82 4.04 -0.32
CA GLY A 23 4.85 3.37 0.45
C GLY A 23 5.95 2.76 -0.43
N LEU A 24 5.55 2.07 -1.52
CA LEU A 24 6.49 1.46 -2.46
C LEU A 24 7.30 2.52 -3.21
N SER A 25 6.66 3.57 -3.71
CA SER A 25 7.30 4.67 -4.42
C SER A 25 8.30 5.42 -3.54
N LEU A 26 7.96 5.63 -2.25
CA LEU A 26 8.86 6.25 -1.29
C LEU A 26 10.12 5.40 -1.07
N VAL A 27 9.98 4.08 -0.87
CA VAL A 27 11.15 3.19 -0.73
C VAL A 27 11.99 3.21 -1.99
N TYR A 28 11.36 3.09 -3.16
CA TYR A 28 12.05 3.13 -4.44
C TYR A 28 12.84 4.43 -4.64
N SER A 29 12.27 5.59 -4.29
CA SER A 29 12.88 6.91 -4.51
C SER A 29 14.26 7.11 -3.90
N ILE A 30 14.65 6.29 -2.92
CA ILE A 30 15.98 6.34 -2.29
C ILE A 30 16.74 5.01 -2.43
N ALA A 31 16.04 3.87 -2.43
CA ALA A 31 16.67 2.57 -2.53
C ALA A 31 17.05 2.19 -3.98
N ASP A 32 16.37 2.77 -4.96
CA ASP A 32 16.59 2.58 -6.41
C ASP A 32 16.55 1.11 -6.88
N PHE A 33 15.63 0.32 -6.30
CA PHE A 33 15.28 -1.01 -6.80
C PHE A 33 13.80 -1.34 -6.54
N ALA A 34 13.23 -2.18 -7.41
CA ALA A 34 11.87 -2.67 -7.25
C ALA A 34 11.80 -3.74 -6.14
N ASN A 35 11.24 -3.39 -4.99
CA ASN A 35 11.13 -4.28 -3.84
C ASN A 35 9.88 -5.18 -3.93
N PHE A 36 10.04 -6.43 -4.36
CA PHE A 36 8.95 -7.41 -4.41
C PHE A 36 8.49 -7.90 -3.04
N ALA A 37 9.26 -7.70 -1.97
CA ALA A 37 8.81 -8.01 -0.60
C ALA A 37 7.83 -6.96 -0.03
N HIS A 38 7.59 -5.85 -0.74
CA HIS A 38 6.70 -4.79 -0.28
C HIS A 38 5.27 -5.29 -0.04
N GLY A 39 4.76 -6.14 -0.95
CA GLY A 39 3.45 -6.77 -0.79
C GLY A 39 3.38 -7.60 0.49
N ASP A 40 4.38 -8.46 0.73
CA ASP A 40 4.41 -9.27 1.96
C ASP A 40 4.65 -8.44 3.22
N THR A 41 5.27 -7.26 3.11
CA THR A 41 5.34 -6.27 4.20
C THR A 41 3.95 -5.76 4.57
N MET A 42 3.04 -5.58 3.59
CA MET A 42 1.62 -5.31 3.87
C MET A 42 0.99 -6.47 4.64
N THR A 43 1.24 -7.71 4.22
CA THR A 43 0.74 -8.91 4.91
C THR A 43 1.25 -8.97 6.36
N VAL A 44 2.51 -8.66 6.62
CA VAL A 44 3.07 -8.55 7.98
C VAL A 44 2.28 -7.53 8.82
N GLY A 45 2.01 -6.34 8.28
CA GLY A 45 1.21 -5.32 8.96
C GLY A 45 -0.23 -5.77 9.24
N ALA A 46 -0.86 -6.47 8.29
CA ALA A 46 -2.20 -7.02 8.45
C ALA A 46 -2.29 -8.05 9.57
N TYR A 47 -1.36 -9.02 9.62
CA TYR A 47 -1.31 -10.03 10.68
C TYR A 47 -0.96 -9.43 12.04
N ALA A 48 -0.03 -8.47 12.08
CA ALA A 48 0.30 -7.79 13.33
C ALA A 48 -0.90 -6.99 13.88
N ALA A 49 -1.66 -6.31 13.01
CA ALA A 49 -2.91 -5.67 13.39
C ALA A 49 -3.97 -6.69 13.84
N LEU A 50 -4.11 -7.82 13.14
CA LEU A 50 -5.05 -8.88 13.50
C LEU A 50 -4.76 -9.43 14.92
N VAL A 51 -3.50 -9.77 15.20
CA VAL A 51 -3.09 -10.26 16.52
C VAL A 51 -3.27 -9.22 17.60
N ALA A 52 -2.84 -7.97 17.34
CA ALA A 52 -3.03 -6.88 18.28
C ALA A 52 -4.51 -6.65 18.58
N PHE A 53 -5.37 -6.72 17.56
CA PHE A 53 -6.81 -6.60 17.73
C PHE A 53 -7.40 -7.76 18.51
N GLY A 54 -6.94 -9.01 18.31
CA GLY A 54 -7.38 -10.15 19.11
C GLY A 54 -7.05 -10.04 20.61
N VAL A 55 -6.01 -9.27 20.97
CA VAL A 55 -5.62 -9.01 22.37
C VAL A 55 -6.32 -7.78 22.95
N ILE A 56 -6.42 -6.70 22.16
CA ILE A 56 -7.02 -5.42 22.58
C ILE A 56 -8.55 -5.50 22.55
N GLY A 57 -9.11 -6.24 21.59
CA GLY A 57 -10.54 -6.38 21.35
C GLY A 57 -11.24 -5.07 20.99
N GLY A 58 -12.54 -5.04 21.22
CA GLY A 58 -13.40 -3.87 21.06
C GLY A 58 -13.25 -2.81 22.17
N LEU A 59 -12.05 -2.60 22.72
CA LEU A 59 -11.84 -1.59 23.76
C LEU A 59 -12.23 -0.19 23.25
N GLY A 60 -13.12 0.48 24.01
CA GLY A 60 -13.37 1.92 23.91
C GLY A 60 -14.64 2.31 23.14
N ALA A 61 -14.68 3.57 22.73
CA ALA A 61 -15.74 4.13 21.89
C ALA A 61 -15.58 3.67 20.44
N GLU A 62 -16.69 3.64 19.70
CA GLU A 62 -16.68 3.41 18.25
C GLU A 62 -16.46 4.72 17.50
N ILE A 63 -15.57 4.69 16.51
CA ILE A 63 -15.33 5.78 15.58
C ILE A 63 -15.63 5.24 14.19
N LEU A 64 -16.66 5.80 13.53
CA LEU A 64 -17.12 5.32 12.22
C LEU A 64 -17.40 3.80 12.21
N GLY A 65 -18.03 3.28 13.27
CA GLY A 65 -18.41 1.88 13.39
C GLY A 65 -17.24 0.90 13.60
N LEU A 66 -16.02 1.41 13.78
CA LEU A 66 -14.86 0.61 14.21
C LEU A 66 -14.55 0.90 15.68
N PRO A 67 -14.26 -0.12 16.50
CA PRO A 67 -13.82 0.09 17.87
C PRO A 67 -12.48 0.82 17.89
N LEU A 68 -12.24 1.67 18.90
CA LEU A 68 -10.94 2.33 19.09
C LEU A 68 -9.78 1.31 19.11
N GLY A 69 -10.03 0.11 19.65
CA GLY A 69 -9.07 -1.00 19.63
C GLY A 69 -8.57 -1.39 18.24
N PHE A 70 -9.39 -1.23 17.18
CA PHE A 70 -8.93 -1.45 15.80
C PHE A 70 -7.87 -0.43 15.38
N PHE A 71 -8.05 0.85 15.68
CA PHE A 71 -7.07 1.88 15.32
C PHE A 71 -5.75 1.73 16.09
N VAL A 72 -5.82 1.29 17.36
CA VAL A 72 -4.62 0.94 18.14
C VAL A 72 -3.93 -0.27 17.51
N ALA A 73 -4.69 -1.31 17.15
CA ALA A 73 -4.16 -2.49 16.49
C ALA A 73 -3.54 -2.17 15.12
N LEU A 74 -4.16 -1.29 14.34
CA LEU A 74 -3.61 -0.77 13.09
C LEU A 74 -2.28 -0.05 13.32
N ALA A 75 -2.19 0.80 14.35
CA ALA A 75 -0.93 1.46 14.71
C ALA A 75 0.16 0.45 15.07
N VAL A 76 -0.18 -0.62 15.79
CA VAL A 76 0.75 -1.74 16.05
C VAL A 76 1.17 -2.41 14.74
N GLY A 77 0.24 -2.67 13.83
CA GLY A 77 0.53 -3.23 12.50
C GLY A 77 1.50 -2.37 11.69
N ILE A 78 1.29 -1.05 11.68
CA ILE A 78 2.17 -0.05 11.05
C ILE A 78 3.58 -0.13 11.65
N VAL A 79 3.69 -0.14 12.98
CA VAL A 79 4.98 -0.19 13.68
C VAL A 79 5.71 -1.51 13.41
N VAL A 80 5.01 -2.65 13.47
CA VAL A 80 5.61 -3.96 13.22
C VAL A 80 6.10 -4.07 11.78
N ALA A 81 5.28 -3.65 10.79
CA ALA A 81 5.70 -3.63 9.39
C ALA A 81 6.94 -2.75 9.18
N ALA A 82 6.98 -1.56 9.78
CA ALA A 82 8.14 -0.67 9.73
C ALA A 82 9.39 -1.28 10.37
N VAL A 83 9.26 -1.90 11.55
CA VAL A 83 10.38 -2.56 12.24
C VAL A 83 10.91 -3.74 11.42
N VAL A 84 10.03 -4.61 10.91
CA VAL A 84 10.41 -5.76 10.08
C VAL A 84 11.12 -5.31 8.81
N ALA A 85 10.64 -4.25 8.16
CA ALA A 85 11.27 -3.69 6.97
C ALA A 85 12.64 -3.08 7.27
N ILE A 86 12.81 -2.34 8.38
CA ILE A 86 14.10 -1.82 8.83
C ILE A 86 15.08 -2.97 9.12
N LEU A 87 14.64 -3.99 9.84
CA LEU A 87 15.47 -5.16 10.14
C LEU A 87 15.90 -5.86 8.86
N THR A 88 14.99 -6.00 7.90
CA THR A 88 15.29 -6.61 6.60
C THR A 88 16.26 -5.76 5.80
N HIS A 89 16.08 -4.44 5.79
CA HIS A 89 17.06 -3.55 5.18
C HIS A 89 18.44 -3.74 5.80
N LYS A 90 18.58 -3.69 7.13
CA LYS A 90 19.88 -3.80 7.80
C LYS A 90 20.54 -5.18 7.72
N LEU A 91 19.74 -6.24 7.75
CA LEU A 91 20.26 -7.61 7.83
C LEU A 91 20.42 -8.26 6.45
N VAL A 92 19.66 -7.79 5.45
CA VAL A 92 19.64 -8.40 4.12
C VAL A 92 20.12 -7.42 3.06
N TYR A 93 19.49 -6.25 2.90
CA TYR A 93 19.79 -5.38 1.76
C TYR A 93 21.07 -4.54 1.92
N GLU A 94 21.27 -3.92 3.08
CA GLU A 94 22.41 -3.04 3.36
C GLU A 94 23.77 -3.78 3.31
N PRO A 95 23.91 -5.03 3.79
CA PRO A 95 25.17 -5.76 3.69
C PRO A 95 25.50 -6.28 2.28
N LEU A 96 24.52 -6.32 1.37
CA LEU A 96 24.69 -6.81 0.01
C LEU A 96 25.17 -5.67 -0.90
N ASP A 97 26.46 -5.64 -1.18
CA ASP A 97 27.06 -4.72 -2.16
C ASP A 97 26.89 -5.29 -3.58
N ILE A 98 25.64 -5.27 -4.06
CA ILE A 98 25.23 -5.77 -5.38
C ILE A 98 24.37 -4.72 -6.10
N ASP A 99 24.19 -4.90 -7.40
CA ASP A 99 23.41 -4.01 -8.25
C ASP A 99 21.90 -4.08 -7.97
N SER A 100 21.14 -3.11 -8.51
CA SER A 100 19.69 -3.02 -8.30
C SER A 100 18.93 -4.27 -8.76
N ILE A 101 19.42 -4.98 -9.79
CA ILE A 101 18.83 -6.25 -10.24
C ILE A 101 19.08 -7.35 -9.20
N GLY A 102 20.30 -7.43 -8.65
CA GLY A 102 20.61 -8.32 -7.54
C GLY A 102 19.73 -8.08 -6.31
N LEU A 103 19.49 -6.81 -5.94
CA LEU A 103 18.59 -6.44 -4.85
C LEU A 103 17.12 -6.78 -5.15
N LEU A 104 16.68 -6.60 -6.40
CA LEU A 104 15.35 -7.02 -6.85
C LEU A 104 15.17 -8.53 -6.67
N ILE A 105 16.11 -9.35 -7.16
CA ILE A 105 16.06 -10.81 -6.99
C ILE A 105 16.08 -11.20 -5.51
N THR A 106 16.93 -10.53 -4.72
CA THR A 106 16.99 -10.72 -3.26
C THR A 106 15.64 -10.42 -2.60
N SER A 107 14.94 -9.39 -3.05
CA SER A 107 13.62 -9.03 -2.52
C SER A 107 12.55 -10.10 -2.77
N ILE A 108 12.65 -10.86 -3.86
CA ILE A 108 11.80 -12.02 -4.11
C ILE A 108 12.10 -13.13 -3.09
N GLY A 109 13.38 -13.34 -2.75
CA GLY A 109 13.78 -14.25 -1.68
C GLY A 109 13.20 -13.86 -0.32
N VAL A 110 13.30 -12.58 0.04
CA VAL A 110 12.70 -12.01 1.26
C VAL A 110 11.18 -12.20 1.27
N ALA A 111 10.51 -11.96 0.14
CA ALA A 111 9.07 -12.17 -0.01
C ALA A 111 8.67 -13.62 0.33
N PHE A 112 9.44 -14.61 -0.14
CA PHE A 112 9.22 -16.01 0.24
C PHE A 112 9.44 -16.27 1.73
N VAL A 113 10.48 -15.69 2.33
CA VAL A 113 10.75 -15.82 3.77
C VAL A 113 9.60 -15.24 4.58
N TYR A 114 9.12 -14.04 4.26
CA TYR A 114 7.99 -13.41 4.95
C TYR A 114 6.75 -14.30 4.89
N ARG A 115 6.38 -14.76 3.69
CA ARG A 115 5.22 -15.66 3.52
C ARG A 115 5.38 -16.97 4.29
N ALA A 116 6.57 -17.56 4.27
CA ALA A 116 6.84 -18.80 4.98
C ALA A 116 6.72 -18.60 6.50
N VAL A 117 7.30 -17.54 7.06
CA VAL A 117 7.22 -17.21 8.49
C VAL A 117 5.76 -16.99 8.92
N ILE A 118 4.99 -16.24 8.13
CA ILE A 118 3.57 -16.01 8.41
C ILE A 118 2.79 -17.33 8.35
N GLN A 119 3.00 -18.16 7.33
CA GLN A 119 2.32 -19.45 7.21
C GLN A 119 2.70 -20.44 8.33
N LEU A 120 3.94 -20.41 8.80
CA LEU A 120 4.37 -21.23 9.94
C LEU A 120 3.71 -20.79 11.25
N GLY A 121 3.55 -19.47 11.45
CA GLY A 121 2.94 -18.93 12.67
C GLY A 121 1.41 -19.02 12.70
N PHE A 122 0.75 -18.77 11.58
CA PHE A 122 -0.71 -18.60 11.50
C PHE A 122 -1.42 -19.64 10.64
N GLY A 123 -0.68 -20.50 9.93
CA GLY A 123 -1.24 -21.43 8.96
C GLY A 123 -1.56 -20.79 7.61
N ALA A 124 -2.20 -21.57 6.74
CA ALA A 124 -2.60 -21.15 5.39
C ALA A 124 -4.05 -20.66 5.29
N GLN A 125 -4.78 -20.69 6.40
CA GLN A 125 -6.21 -20.37 6.45
C GLN A 125 -6.45 -18.86 6.33
N VAL A 126 -7.61 -18.53 5.78
CA VAL A 126 -8.12 -17.15 5.79
C VAL A 126 -8.66 -16.84 7.18
N THR A 127 -8.35 -15.65 7.69
CA THR A 127 -8.81 -15.14 8.98
C THR A 127 -9.39 -13.74 8.82
N GLU A 128 -10.32 -13.37 9.69
CA GLU A 128 -11.00 -12.09 9.65
C GLU A 128 -10.86 -11.39 11.00
N PHE A 129 -10.95 -10.06 10.99
CA PHE A 129 -11.07 -9.31 12.23
C PHE A 129 -12.41 -9.64 12.89
N ASP A 130 -12.42 -9.93 14.18
CA ASP A 130 -13.64 -10.14 14.97
C ASP A 130 -14.35 -8.80 15.26
N ILE A 131 -14.84 -8.17 14.20
CA ILE A 131 -15.52 -6.87 14.21
C ILE A 131 -16.94 -7.08 13.72
N GLN A 132 -17.89 -6.40 14.37
CA GLN A 132 -19.30 -6.50 14.01
C GLN A 132 -19.52 -6.12 12.54
N VAL A 133 -20.16 -7.02 11.79
CA VAL A 133 -20.62 -6.75 10.42
C VAL A 133 -21.69 -5.66 10.46
N LEU A 134 -21.40 -4.52 9.84
CA LEU A 134 -22.33 -3.39 9.78
C LEU A 134 -23.31 -3.51 8.62
N ARG A 135 -24.50 -2.93 8.81
CA ARG A 135 -25.44 -2.72 7.70
C ARG A 135 -24.95 -1.55 6.84
N PRO A 136 -25.26 -1.57 5.52
CA PRO A 136 -25.00 -0.41 4.67
C PRO A 136 -25.69 0.85 5.20
N ILE A 137 -25.12 2.01 4.88
CA ILE A 137 -25.65 3.32 5.30
C ILE A 137 -27.03 3.53 4.67
N ASP A 138 -28.07 3.69 5.50
CA ASP A 138 -29.47 3.77 5.05
C ASP A 138 -29.71 4.89 4.03
N ALA A 139 -29.01 6.01 4.16
CA ALA A 139 -29.12 7.16 3.26
C ALA A 139 -28.58 6.88 1.84
N LEU A 140 -27.71 5.87 1.68
CA LEU A 140 -27.09 5.51 0.40
C LEU A 140 -27.83 4.38 -0.32
N LEU A 141 -28.68 3.62 0.39
CA LEU A 141 -29.49 2.53 -0.18
C LEU A 141 -30.43 2.98 -1.32
N PRO A 142 -31.11 4.15 -1.27
CA PRO A 142 -31.94 4.62 -2.39
C PRO A 142 -31.15 4.89 -3.67
N LEU A 143 -29.84 5.13 -3.55
CA LEU A 143 -28.92 5.32 -4.68
C LEU A 143 -28.35 3.99 -5.20
N GLY A 144 -28.69 2.86 -4.55
CA GLY A 144 -28.14 1.54 -4.86
C GLY A 144 -26.72 1.33 -4.33
N VAL A 145 -26.22 2.18 -3.42
CA VAL A 145 -24.85 2.12 -2.92
C VAL A 145 -24.82 1.40 -1.57
N ARG A 146 -24.05 0.31 -1.48
CA ARG A 146 -23.98 -0.57 -0.29
C ARG A 146 -22.75 -0.32 0.59
N MET A 147 -22.40 0.94 0.80
CA MET A 147 -21.24 1.34 1.59
C MET A 147 -21.54 1.27 3.10
N THR A 148 -20.58 0.78 3.88
CA THR A 148 -20.64 0.66 5.35
C THR A 148 -19.86 1.78 6.03
N LEU A 149 -19.98 1.93 7.36
CA LEU A 149 -19.14 2.88 8.09
C LEU A 149 -17.66 2.45 8.14
N HIS A 150 -17.36 1.15 8.03
CA HIS A 150 -15.99 0.65 7.92
C HIS A 150 -15.30 1.16 6.65
N ASP A 151 -16.03 1.18 5.53
CA ASP A 151 -15.55 1.72 4.26
C ASP A 151 -15.21 3.21 4.38
N VAL A 152 -16.07 3.97 5.07
CA VAL A 152 -15.82 5.40 5.36
C VAL A 152 -14.59 5.56 6.26
N ALA A 153 -14.41 4.69 7.24
CA ALA A 153 -13.25 4.71 8.13
C ALA A 153 -11.93 4.43 7.37
N ILE A 154 -11.93 3.50 6.42
CA ILE A 154 -10.78 3.24 5.53
C ILE A 154 -10.44 4.49 4.73
N LEU A 155 -11.43 5.10 4.08
CA LEU A 155 -11.24 6.29 3.25
C LEU A 155 -10.70 7.47 4.06
N VAL A 156 -11.34 7.78 5.20
CA VAL A 156 -10.91 8.89 6.07
C VAL A 156 -9.51 8.65 6.61
N SER A 157 -9.20 7.43 7.06
CA SER A 157 -7.88 7.11 7.59
C SER A 157 -6.79 7.19 6.51
N ALA A 158 -7.07 6.73 5.29
CA ALA A 158 -6.14 6.86 4.18
C ALA A 158 -5.87 8.33 3.83
N VAL A 159 -6.91 9.17 3.79
CA VAL A 159 -6.74 10.62 3.58
C VAL A 159 -5.89 11.24 4.69
N VAL A 160 -6.12 10.88 5.95
CA VAL A 160 -5.31 11.35 7.09
C VAL A 160 -3.84 10.93 6.95
N LEU A 161 -3.57 9.67 6.62
CA LEU A 161 -2.20 9.15 6.47
C LEU A 161 -1.46 9.77 5.28
N VAL A 162 -2.13 9.93 4.13
CA VAL A 162 -1.57 10.59 2.95
C VAL A 162 -1.32 12.07 3.22
N THR A 163 -2.24 12.75 3.91
CA THR A 163 -2.07 14.16 4.29
C THR A 163 -0.92 14.31 5.29
N ALA A 164 -0.82 13.41 6.27
CA ALA A 164 0.29 13.39 7.23
C ALA A 164 1.64 13.19 6.53
N LEU A 165 1.70 12.27 5.55
CA LEU A 165 2.90 12.11 4.72
C LEU A 165 3.20 13.37 3.91
N HIS A 166 2.19 13.96 3.24
CA HIS A 166 2.37 15.20 2.48
C HIS A 166 2.94 16.30 3.37
N VAL A 167 2.40 16.47 4.58
CA VAL A 167 2.87 17.47 5.53
C VAL A 167 4.30 17.18 5.97
N LEU A 168 4.61 15.93 6.28
CA LEU A 168 5.94 15.48 6.62
C LEU A 168 6.95 15.78 5.51
N LEU A 169 6.61 15.46 4.25
CA LEU A 169 7.47 15.71 3.12
C LEU A 169 7.64 17.21 2.88
N GLN A 170 6.57 17.98 2.75
CA GLN A 170 6.66 19.38 2.30
C GLN A 170 7.13 20.35 3.39
N TYR A 171 6.69 20.16 4.64
CA TYR A 171 6.85 21.17 5.68
C TYR A 171 7.86 20.81 6.77
N THR A 172 8.53 19.65 6.71
CA THR A 172 9.53 19.26 7.72
C THR A 172 10.95 19.18 7.18
N ASP A 173 11.92 19.31 8.09
CA ASP A 173 13.35 19.14 7.79
C ASP A 173 13.69 17.70 7.35
N LEU A 174 12.99 16.70 7.90
CA LEU A 174 13.12 15.31 7.43
C LEU A 174 12.73 15.20 5.95
N GLY A 175 11.59 15.76 5.56
CA GLY A 175 11.12 15.77 4.18
C GLY A 175 12.07 16.49 3.22
N ARG A 176 12.66 17.62 3.65
CA ARG A 176 13.70 18.31 2.87
C ARG A 176 14.93 17.43 2.63
N LYS A 177 15.40 16.73 3.67
CA LYS A 177 16.55 15.81 3.57
C LYS A 177 16.25 14.58 2.72
N MET A 178 15.02 14.07 2.79
CA MET A 178 14.57 12.95 1.95
C MET A 178 14.60 13.32 0.47
N ARG A 179 14.05 14.48 0.08
CA ARG A 179 14.13 14.96 -1.32
C ARG A 179 15.57 15.14 -1.79
N ALA A 180 16.39 15.84 -1.02
CA ALA A 180 17.81 16.02 -1.36
C ALA A 180 18.56 14.69 -1.52
N THR A 181 18.23 13.68 -0.69
CA THR A 181 18.82 12.35 -0.79
C THR A 181 18.29 11.57 -1.99
N ALA A 182 17.02 11.74 -2.38
CA ALA A 182 16.45 11.12 -3.57
C ALA A 182 17.02 11.71 -4.87
N ASP A 183 17.28 13.02 -4.89
CA ASP A 183 17.84 13.71 -6.06
C ASP A 183 19.30 13.32 -6.30
N ASN A 184 20.14 13.38 -5.25
CA ASN A 184 21.54 12.97 -5.33
C ASN A 184 22.09 12.58 -3.94
N PRO A 185 22.19 11.27 -3.63
CA PRO A 185 22.69 10.79 -2.34
C PRO A 185 24.11 11.28 -2.02
N ASP A 186 25.00 11.37 -3.01
CA ASP A 186 26.41 11.74 -2.77
C ASP A 186 26.56 13.24 -2.49
N LEU A 187 25.85 14.10 -3.23
CA LEU A 187 25.82 15.53 -2.95
C LEU A 187 25.16 15.82 -1.59
N ALA A 188 24.11 15.06 -1.23
CA ALA A 188 23.48 15.15 0.08
C ALA A 188 24.48 14.82 1.21
N ARG A 189 25.31 13.78 1.04
CA ARG A 189 26.37 13.42 2.01
C ARG A 189 27.39 14.54 2.17
N VAL A 190 27.88 15.12 1.07
CA VAL A 190 28.83 16.25 1.10
C VAL A 190 28.23 17.47 1.79
N SER A 191 26.91 17.66 1.67
CA SER A 191 26.15 18.72 2.34
C SER A 191 25.86 18.43 3.82
N GLY A 192 26.41 17.36 4.39
CA GLY A 192 26.26 16.99 5.81
C GLY A 192 24.99 16.20 6.15
N ILE A 193 24.23 15.75 5.15
CA ILE A 193 23.07 14.88 5.38
C ILE A 193 23.55 13.46 5.62
N ARG A 194 23.17 12.88 6.77
CA ARG A 194 23.42 11.47 7.07
C ARG A 194 22.45 10.58 6.30
N THR A 195 22.78 10.29 5.04
CA THR A 195 21.92 9.52 4.11
C THR A 195 21.49 8.18 4.66
N ASP A 196 22.32 7.51 5.47
CA ASP A 196 21.99 6.18 6.00
C ASP A 196 20.81 6.27 6.99
N ARG A 197 20.72 7.38 7.75
CA ARG A 197 19.52 7.64 8.57
C ARG A 197 18.30 7.97 7.73
N ILE A 198 18.49 8.68 6.61
CA ILE A 198 17.38 9.00 5.70
C ILE A 198 16.83 7.75 5.04
N LYS A 199 17.69 6.82 4.60
CA LYS A 199 17.30 5.48 4.13
C LYS A 199 16.44 4.78 5.17
N LEU A 200 16.86 4.73 6.43
CA LEU A 200 16.07 4.11 7.51
C LEU A 200 14.70 4.78 7.71
N TRP A 201 14.61 6.12 7.65
CA TRP A 201 13.33 6.82 7.72
C TRP A 201 12.42 6.50 6.53
N THR A 202 12.99 6.40 5.34
CA THR A 202 12.26 6.00 4.13
C THR A 202 11.70 4.59 4.25
N TRP A 203 12.50 3.63 4.72
CA TRP A 203 12.02 2.28 5.01
C TRP A 203 10.94 2.27 6.09
N LEU A 204 11.12 3.04 7.18
CA LEU A 204 10.14 3.16 8.26
C LEU A 204 8.78 3.66 7.77
N ILE A 205 8.78 4.78 7.04
CA ILE A 205 7.56 5.43 6.58
C ILE A 205 6.91 4.62 5.46
N GLY A 206 7.69 4.15 4.49
CA GLY A 206 7.20 3.40 3.34
C GLY A 206 6.58 2.07 3.74
N ALA A 207 7.25 1.31 4.61
CA ALA A 207 6.71 0.06 5.15
C ALA A 207 5.58 0.29 6.16
N GLY A 208 5.60 1.41 6.89
CA GLY A 208 4.48 1.81 7.74
C GLY A 208 3.20 2.03 6.95
N LEU A 209 3.27 2.75 5.82
CA LEU A 209 2.13 2.94 4.91
C LEU A 209 1.70 1.62 4.25
N ALA A 210 2.65 0.75 3.90
CA ALA A 210 2.35 -0.60 3.44
C ALA A 210 1.60 -1.40 4.50
N GLY A 211 2.04 -1.36 5.77
CA GLY A 211 1.38 -2.01 6.89
C GLY A 211 -0.03 -1.46 7.15
N ALA A 212 -0.23 -0.15 7.03
CA ALA A 212 -1.55 0.46 7.09
C ALA A 212 -2.47 -0.04 5.96
N GLY A 213 -1.98 -0.03 4.72
CA GLY A 213 -2.70 -0.58 3.57
C GLY A 213 -3.03 -2.06 3.75
N GLY A 214 -2.12 -2.85 4.31
CA GLY A 214 -2.35 -4.25 4.65
C GLY A 214 -3.44 -4.44 5.70
N GLY A 215 -3.41 -3.67 6.79
CA GLY A 215 -4.46 -3.70 7.82
C GLY A 215 -5.83 -3.35 7.26
N PHE A 216 -5.93 -2.31 6.44
CA PHE A 216 -7.18 -1.94 5.77
C PHE A 216 -7.62 -2.95 4.71
N LEU A 217 -6.70 -3.56 3.96
CA LEU A 217 -7.04 -4.64 3.04
C LEU A 217 -7.62 -5.86 3.78
N GLY A 218 -7.05 -6.17 4.94
CA GLY A 218 -7.54 -7.23 5.82
C GLY A 218 -8.92 -6.94 6.39
N LEU A 219 -9.21 -5.67 6.71
CA LEU A 219 -10.54 -5.23 7.13
C LEU A 219 -11.55 -5.25 5.97
N TYR A 220 -11.13 -4.80 4.78
CA TYR A 220 -11.98 -4.72 3.58
C TYR A 220 -12.39 -6.08 3.03
N SER A 221 -11.53 -7.09 3.18
CA SER A 221 -11.75 -8.42 2.62
C SER A 221 -11.55 -9.49 3.69
N SER A 222 -10.33 -10.02 3.80
CA SER A 222 -9.91 -10.92 4.86
C SER A 222 -8.38 -10.93 4.93
N VAL A 223 -7.83 -11.38 6.05
CA VAL A 223 -6.39 -11.58 6.23
C VAL A 223 -6.02 -12.99 5.74
N SER A 224 -5.09 -13.06 4.79
CA SER A 224 -4.54 -14.33 4.32
C SER A 224 -3.04 -14.22 4.06
N PRO A 225 -2.25 -15.31 4.17
CA PRO A 225 -0.79 -15.21 4.03
C PRO A 225 -0.29 -14.79 2.64
N ARG A 226 -1.17 -14.78 1.63
CA ARG A 226 -0.85 -14.39 0.25
C ARG A 226 -1.49 -13.06 -0.16
N MET A 227 -2.24 -12.39 0.71
CA MET A 227 -2.99 -11.18 0.37
C MET A 227 -2.11 -10.10 -0.27
N GLY A 228 -0.96 -9.80 0.34
CA GLY A 228 -0.06 -8.78 -0.15
C GLY A 228 0.65 -9.15 -1.45
N PHE A 229 0.97 -10.43 -1.65
CA PHE A 229 1.50 -10.93 -2.91
C PHE A 229 0.48 -10.81 -4.05
N ASN A 230 -0.78 -11.14 -3.79
CA ASN A 230 -1.84 -11.11 -4.80
C ASN A 230 -2.06 -9.69 -5.34
N ILE A 231 -2.00 -8.68 -4.47
CA ILE A 231 -2.16 -7.27 -4.88
C ILE A 231 -0.86 -6.60 -5.31
N LEU A 232 0.29 -7.25 -5.17
CA LEU A 232 1.60 -6.66 -5.45
C LEU A 232 1.70 -6.17 -6.90
N LEU A 233 1.17 -6.93 -7.85
CA LEU A 233 1.14 -6.54 -9.26
C LEU A 233 0.30 -5.28 -9.50
N VAL A 234 -0.82 -5.15 -8.80
CA VAL A 234 -1.70 -3.97 -8.85
C VAL A 234 -0.97 -2.75 -8.30
N VAL A 235 -0.25 -2.92 -7.19
CA VAL A 235 0.55 -1.85 -6.57
C VAL A 235 1.72 -1.44 -7.49
N PHE A 236 2.41 -2.38 -8.14
CA PHE A 236 3.44 -2.05 -9.12
C PHE A 236 2.86 -1.34 -10.35
N ALA A 237 1.74 -1.82 -10.88
CA ALA A 237 1.05 -1.17 -11.98
C ALA A 237 0.67 0.27 -11.62
N ALA A 238 0.20 0.52 -10.39
CA ALA A 238 -0.09 1.85 -9.88
C ALA A 238 1.14 2.76 -9.80
N VAL A 239 2.26 2.26 -9.26
CA VAL A 239 3.50 3.04 -9.15
C VAL A 239 4.10 3.33 -10.53
N ILE A 240 4.08 2.36 -11.44
CA ILE A 240 4.59 2.53 -12.82
C ILE A 240 3.69 3.48 -13.60
N LEU A 241 2.37 3.34 -13.51
CA LEU A 241 1.41 4.29 -14.09
C LEU A 241 1.69 5.70 -13.57
N GLY A 242 1.86 5.85 -12.26
CA GLY A 242 2.17 7.11 -11.59
C GLY A 242 3.51 7.74 -11.99
N GLY A 243 4.49 6.90 -12.32
CA GLY A 243 5.89 7.27 -12.48
C GLY A 243 6.69 6.83 -11.25
N ILE A 244 7.62 5.91 -11.47
CA ILE A 244 8.40 5.29 -10.40
C ILE A 244 9.21 6.36 -9.65
N GLY A 245 9.18 6.33 -8.33
CA GLY A 245 9.88 7.32 -7.47
C GLY A 245 9.13 8.64 -7.27
N SER A 246 8.07 8.92 -8.06
CA SER A 246 7.17 10.04 -7.81
C SER A 246 6.11 9.65 -6.77
N ILE A 247 6.16 10.29 -5.61
CA ILE A 247 5.22 10.01 -4.51
C ILE A 247 3.81 10.44 -4.89
N TYR A 248 3.64 11.64 -5.46
CA TYR A 248 2.33 12.13 -5.93
C TYR A 248 1.85 11.38 -7.18
N GLY A 249 2.78 11.00 -8.07
CA GLY A 249 2.49 10.11 -9.18
C GLY A 249 1.90 8.79 -8.69
N ALA A 250 2.52 8.16 -7.69
CA ALA A 250 2.03 6.93 -7.09
C ALA A 250 0.67 7.08 -6.39
N MET A 251 0.35 8.25 -5.82
CA MET A 251 -1.01 8.54 -5.33
C MET A 251 -2.03 8.51 -6.47
N LEU A 252 -1.78 9.24 -7.55
CA LEU A 252 -2.70 9.30 -8.68
C LEU A 252 -2.82 7.93 -9.37
N GLY A 253 -1.68 7.25 -9.57
CA GLY A 253 -1.63 5.92 -10.16
C GLY A 253 -2.34 4.87 -9.31
N GLY A 254 -2.16 4.91 -7.98
CA GLY A 254 -2.88 4.03 -7.06
C GLY A 254 -4.38 4.27 -7.06
N PHE A 255 -4.79 5.53 -7.12
CA PHE A 255 -6.20 5.88 -7.23
C PHE A 255 -6.81 5.36 -8.53
N LEU A 256 -6.17 5.62 -9.68
CA LEU A 256 -6.65 5.21 -10.99
C LEU A 256 -6.68 3.70 -11.16
N ILE A 257 -5.62 2.99 -10.76
CA ILE A 257 -5.59 1.53 -10.86
C ILE A 257 -6.65 0.89 -9.95
N GLY A 258 -6.82 1.38 -8.72
CA GLY A 258 -7.89 0.87 -7.84
C GLY A 258 -9.30 1.14 -8.40
N MET A 259 -9.51 2.28 -9.06
CA MET A 259 -10.76 2.60 -9.75
C MET A 259 -11.02 1.63 -10.89
N ILE A 260 -10.01 1.41 -11.73
CA ILE A 260 -10.12 0.52 -12.89
C ILE A 260 -10.37 -0.92 -12.45
N ASP A 261 -9.71 -1.37 -11.38
CA ASP A 261 -9.91 -2.70 -10.80
C ASP A 261 -11.38 -2.92 -10.39
N GLN A 262 -11.98 -1.97 -9.67
CA GLN A 262 -13.37 -2.07 -9.20
C GLN A 262 -14.41 -1.79 -10.29
N LEU A 263 -14.07 -1.04 -11.33
CA LEU A 263 -14.95 -0.79 -12.48
C LEU A 263 -14.85 -1.88 -13.57
N THR A 264 -13.87 -2.78 -13.50
CA THR A 264 -13.65 -3.85 -14.48
C THR A 264 -14.92 -4.65 -14.82
N PRO A 265 -15.77 -5.06 -13.86
CA PRO A 265 -16.99 -5.80 -14.17
C PRO A 265 -17.95 -5.07 -15.11
N LEU A 266 -17.93 -3.74 -15.16
CA LEU A 266 -18.77 -2.95 -16.08
C LEU A 266 -18.38 -3.15 -17.55
N LEU A 267 -17.17 -3.63 -17.85
CA LEU A 267 -16.78 -3.97 -19.22
C LEU A 267 -17.62 -5.12 -19.78
N THR A 268 -18.14 -5.99 -18.90
CA THR A 268 -19.10 -7.05 -19.27
C THR A 268 -20.41 -6.46 -19.79
N ASP A 269 -20.88 -5.36 -19.21
CA ASP A 269 -22.10 -4.68 -19.66
C ASP A 269 -21.95 -4.06 -21.06
N VAL A 270 -20.71 -3.81 -21.50
CA VAL A 270 -20.38 -3.27 -22.83
C VAL A 270 -20.08 -4.40 -23.85
N GLY A 271 -20.32 -5.66 -23.47
CA GLY A 271 -20.20 -6.82 -24.37
C GLY A 271 -18.83 -7.50 -24.40
N ILE A 272 -17.93 -7.14 -23.47
CA ILE A 272 -16.64 -7.81 -23.30
C ILE A 272 -16.73 -8.73 -22.08
N PRO A 273 -16.87 -10.06 -22.22
CA PRO A 273 -17.16 -10.97 -21.09
C PRO A 273 -15.93 -11.11 -20.18
N ILE A 274 -15.74 -10.13 -19.30
CA ILE A 274 -14.60 -9.98 -18.41
C ILE A 274 -15.15 -9.80 -17.00
N GLY A 275 -15.07 -10.86 -16.19
CA GLY A 275 -15.38 -10.79 -14.77
C GLY A 275 -14.24 -10.22 -13.93
N THR A 276 -14.46 -10.16 -12.62
CA THR A 276 -13.48 -9.72 -11.61
C THR A 276 -12.18 -10.53 -11.63
N GLU A 277 -12.21 -11.76 -12.13
CA GLU A 277 -11.03 -12.63 -12.26
C GLU A 277 -9.94 -12.07 -13.19
N TYR A 278 -10.29 -11.11 -14.06
CA TYR A 278 -9.35 -10.49 -15.00
C TYR A 278 -8.81 -9.13 -14.54
N SER A 279 -9.26 -8.59 -13.40
CA SER A 279 -8.82 -7.25 -12.96
C SER A 279 -7.30 -7.15 -12.82
N TYR A 280 -6.63 -8.21 -12.35
CA TYR A 280 -5.17 -8.29 -12.30
C TYR A 280 -4.50 -8.27 -13.69
N ALA A 281 -5.10 -8.94 -14.68
CA ALA A 281 -4.60 -8.94 -16.06
C ALA A 281 -4.76 -7.55 -16.69
N ILE A 282 -5.84 -6.83 -16.38
CA ILE A 282 -6.04 -5.46 -16.84
C ILE A 282 -4.99 -4.51 -16.25
N ALA A 283 -4.71 -4.62 -14.94
CA ALA A 283 -3.65 -3.83 -14.31
C ALA A 283 -2.29 -4.08 -14.99
N PHE A 284 -1.98 -5.34 -15.33
CA PHE A 284 -0.78 -5.69 -16.08
C PHE A 284 -0.75 -5.08 -17.49
N VAL A 285 -1.86 -5.17 -18.24
CA VAL A 285 -1.96 -4.57 -19.58
C VAL A 285 -1.77 -3.06 -19.52
N ILE A 286 -2.38 -2.38 -18.54
CA ILE A 286 -2.21 -0.94 -18.34
C ILE A 286 -0.74 -0.61 -18.06
N MET A 287 -0.10 -1.36 -17.17
CA MET A 287 1.33 -1.19 -16.87
C MET A 287 2.19 -1.33 -18.13
N VAL A 288 1.98 -2.38 -18.93
CA VAL A 288 2.71 -2.57 -20.20
C VAL A 288 2.43 -1.43 -21.18
N ALA A 289 1.16 -1.01 -21.33
CA ALA A 289 0.78 0.08 -22.22
C ALA A 289 1.45 1.41 -21.82
N VAL A 290 1.50 1.71 -20.51
CA VAL A 290 2.21 2.88 -20.00
C VAL A 290 3.69 2.79 -20.30
N LEU A 291 4.34 1.66 -20.05
CA LEU A 291 5.76 1.50 -20.34
C LEU A 291 6.11 1.69 -21.82
N LEU A 292 5.20 1.31 -22.73
CA LEU A 292 5.36 1.51 -24.17
C LEU A 292 5.15 2.97 -24.63
N VAL A 293 4.21 3.69 -24.00
CA VAL A 293 3.79 5.03 -24.46
C VAL A 293 4.46 6.18 -23.66
N ARG A 294 4.61 6.00 -22.35
CA ARG A 294 5.23 6.92 -21.39
C ARG A 294 6.02 6.15 -20.33
N PRO A 295 7.28 5.74 -20.61
CA PRO A 295 8.07 4.92 -19.70
C PRO A 295 8.35 5.59 -18.34
N ASN A 296 8.28 6.93 -18.28
CA ASN A 296 8.44 7.68 -17.04
C ASN A 296 7.14 7.80 -16.22
N GLY A 297 6.00 7.30 -16.72
CA GLY A 297 4.69 7.41 -16.09
C GLY A 297 3.94 8.71 -16.40
N ILE A 298 2.78 8.91 -15.78
CA ILE A 298 1.89 10.06 -16.04
C ILE A 298 2.34 11.35 -15.35
N ALA A 299 3.05 11.24 -14.23
CA ALA A 299 3.43 12.38 -13.39
C ALA A 299 4.94 12.66 -13.37
N SER A 300 5.73 12.05 -14.25
CA SER A 300 7.15 12.41 -14.38
C SER A 300 7.30 13.82 -14.95
N GLU A 301 8.03 14.67 -14.23
CA GLU A 301 8.52 15.93 -14.76
C GLU A 301 9.47 15.65 -15.92
N VAL A 302 9.15 16.24 -17.07
CA VAL A 302 10.04 16.30 -18.22
C VAL A 302 11.16 17.27 -17.87
N GLY A 303 12.26 16.76 -17.31
CA GLY A 303 13.56 17.41 -17.25
C GLY A 303 13.68 18.67 -16.36
N SER A 304 14.60 18.61 -15.41
CA SER A 304 15.41 19.76 -15.01
C SER A 304 16.82 19.29 -14.65
#